data_AF-A0A317DB49-F1
#
_entry.id   AF-A0A317DB49-F1
#
_cell.length_a   1.000
_cell.length_b   1.000
_cell.length_c   1.000
_cell.angle_alpha   90.00
_cell.angle_beta   90.00
_cell.angle_gamma   90.00
#
_symmetry.space_group_name_H-M   'P 1'
#
loop_
_entity.id
_entity.type
_entity.pdbx_description
1 polymer ?
#
loop_
_entity_poly.entity_id
_entity_poly.type
_entity_poly.pdbx_seq_one_letter_code
_entity_poly.pdbx_strand_id
1 'polypeptide(L)'
;MPMMSQDELLELARELRQRRRAVDEELMSGIEKDIAEYRAFLAEPRPAVPVPELLSRLPLMGWIIYEASYIEVENVQAAFESFTDDRRAASRAAFEAVVRIANAARTLPWPHFAPRALGAIRAQALAASKRDTTRGYDDAWAAHQDARKRYGSYRVDLTGTGFDGHILSLDETFLQLTLAETGTACRTAERVIGRWAEGVETSEWKGDDWSDEEADNARWTQRMFRELTDGAMFGRETLDLASNIAEEHGLVHTVDEHRLAQVTSFRNPGIMTARAILLLLSMSAEMERLRRPSLFDLRTWREVRWELVARFENAYRFIEKPVHDPDGEPVPLLPAHARSLVQLRLHLGLLVPGHVLPSNQSFAPCVARERLDDETVEELSRWLAEQVHGTRRGDANVIGSATKPSFIQSVEACRAEFGAPGGYREWRLRWLDLDRYAGEPGRAERVRRILAETPPGLPTEGV
;
A
#
# COMPACT_ATOMS: atom_id res chain seq x y z
N MET A 1 33.43 -23.21 -1.90
CA MET A 1 32.85 -23.14 -3.26
C MET A 1 33.29 -21.83 -3.88
N PRO A 2 33.61 -21.79 -5.18
CA PRO A 2 33.85 -20.55 -5.92
C PRO A 2 32.58 -19.67 -5.96
N MET A 3 32.76 -18.39 -6.30
CA MET A 3 31.70 -17.41 -6.63
C MET A 3 30.78 -17.95 -7.72
N MET A 4 29.49 -17.63 -7.68
CA MET A 4 28.58 -18.03 -8.76
C MET A 4 28.96 -17.32 -10.07
N SER A 5 28.96 -18.09 -11.16
CA SER A 5 29.12 -17.60 -12.51
C SER A 5 27.89 -16.83 -12.98
N GLN A 6 28.05 -16.07 -14.07
CA GLN A 6 26.95 -15.30 -14.65
C GLN A 6 25.78 -16.20 -15.09
N ASP A 7 26.08 -17.36 -15.68
CA ASP A 7 25.05 -18.30 -16.16
C ASP A 7 24.30 -18.94 -14.99
N GLU A 8 24.99 -19.28 -13.90
CA GLU A 8 24.36 -19.79 -12.67
C GLU A 8 23.42 -18.75 -12.05
N LEU A 9 23.84 -17.48 -11.96
CA LEU A 9 23.01 -16.40 -11.44
C LEU A 9 21.77 -16.16 -12.33
N LEU A 10 21.94 -16.21 -13.65
CA LEU A 10 20.84 -16.00 -14.59
C LEU A 10 19.80 -17.13 -14.52
N GLU A 11 20.24 -18.40 -14.47
CA GLU A 11 19.30 -19.52 -14.32
C GLU A 11 18.57 -19.44 -12.97
N LEU A 12 19.29 -19.15 -11.89
CA LEU A 12 18.71 -19.01 -10.57
C LEU A 12 17.64 -17.89 -10.52
N ALA A 13 17.90 -16.74 -11.14
CA ALA A 13 16.93 -15.66 -11.24
C ALA A 13 15.66 -16.09 -12.00
N ARG A 14 15.81 -16.83 -13.09
CA ARG A 14 14.70 -17.37 -13.89
C ARG A 14 13.90 -18.42 -13.12
N GLU A 15 14.57 -19.33 -12.41
CA GLU A 15 13.93 -20.35 -11.59
C GLU A 15 13.11 -19.71 -10.46
N LEU A 16 13.64 -18.69 -9.78
CA LEU A 16 12.91 -17.95 -8.75
C LEU A 16 11.69 -17.25 -9.35
N ARG A 17 11.87 -16.52 -10.47
CA ARG A 17 10.77 -15.82 -11.17
C ARG A 17 9.63 -16.78 -11.54
N GLN A 18 9.98 -17.98 -11.99
CA GLN A 18 9.04 -19.02 -12.40
C GLN A 18 8.56 -19.91 -11.24
N ARG A 19 8.98 -19.61 -10.01
CA ARG A 19 8.65 -20.39 -8.80
C ARG A 19 9.08 -21.86 -8.87
N ARG A 20 10.15 -22.16 -9.63
CA ARG A 20 10.77 -23.48 -9.72
C ARG A 20 11.83 -23.71 -8.63
N ARG A 21 12.33 -22.65 -8.00
CA ARG A 21 13.26 -22.69 -6.86
C ARG A 21 12.62 -22.07 -5.62
N ALA A 22 12.78 -22.74 -4.47
CA ALA A 22 12.37 -22.22 -3.17
C ALA A 22 13.46 -21.32 -2.56
N VAL A 23 13.07 -20.42 -1.66
CA VAL A 23 14.02 -19.63 -0.87
C VAL A 23 14.37 -20.43 0.39
N ASP A 24 15.44 -21.21 0.29
CA ASP A 24 15.95 -22.07 1.35
C ASP A 24 17.29 -21.58 1.91
N GLU A 25 17.81 -22.26 2.93
CA GLU A 25 19.08 -21.92 3.57
C GLU A 25 20.26 -21.98 2.58
N GLU A 26 20.22 -22.90 1.62
CA GLU A 26 21.25 -23.04 0.59
C GLU A 26 21.31 -21.78 -0.29
N LEU A 27 20.15 -21.34 -0.81
CA LEU A 27 20.07 -20.11 -1.59
C LEU A 27 20.52 -18.89 -0.78
N MET A 28 20.03 -18.76 0.46
CA MET A 28 20.35 -17.63 1.32
C MET A 28 21.83 -17.55 1.64
N SER A 29 22.44 -18.68 2.02
CA SER A 29 23.88 -18.77 2.25
C SER A 29 24.68 -18.50 0.97
N GLY A 30 24.19 -18.94 -0.19
CA GLY A 30 24.79 -18.67 -1.50
C GLY A 30 24.84 -17.17 -1.82
N ILE A 31 23.72 -16.47 -1.65
CA ILE A 31 23.63 -15.00 -1.84
C ILE A 31 24.63 -14.27 -0.93
N GLU A 32 24.62 -14.58 0.37
CA GLU A 32 25.47 -13.91 1.35
C GLU A 32 26.97 -14.16 1.09
N LYS A 33 27.31 -15.39 0.74
CA LYS A 33 28.69 -15.77 0.42
C LYS A 33 29.20 -15.03 -0.81
N ASP A 34 28.43 -14.98 -1.90
CA ASP A 34 28.82 -14.25 -3.11
C ASP A 34 28.98 -12.75 -2.83
N ILE A 35 28.09 -12.16 -2.04
CA ILE A 35 28.23 -10.75 -1.63
C ILE A 35 29.51 -10.52 -0.82
N ALA A 36 29.84 -11.43 0.10
CA ALA A 36 31.09 -11.35 0.84
C ALA A 36 32.32 -11.44 -0.08
N GLU A 37 32.28 -12.31 -1.10
CA GLU A 37 33.33 -12.41 -2.11
C GLU A 37 33.41 -11.15 -2.99
N TYR A 38 32.28 -10.58 -3.42
CA TYR A 38 32.24 -9.32 -4.17
C TYR A 38 32.87 -8.16 -3.37
N ARG A 39 32.69 -8.13 -2.04
CA ARG A 39 33.27 -7.09 -1.19
C ARG A 39 34.79 -7.16 -1.12
N ALA A 40 35.41 -8.30 -1.41
CA ALA A 40 36.87 -8.40 -1.49
C ALA A 40 37.46 -7.48 -2.58
N PHE A 41 36.66 -7.13 -3.60
CA PHE A 41 37.05 -6.19 -4.65
C PHE A 41 37.01 -4.72 -4.23
N LEU A 42 36.55 -4.41 -3.01
CA LEU A 42 36.62 -3.07 -2.42
C LEU A 42 37.97 -2.79 -1.73
N ALA A 43 38.96 -3.68 -1.87
CA ALA A 43 40.31 -3.47 -1.34
C ALA A 43 40.97 -2.22 -1.96
N GLU A 44 41.85 -1.58 -1.18
CA GLU A 44 42.53 -0.36 -1.63
C GLU A 44 43.55 -0.62 -2.75
N PRO A 45 43.61 0.22 -3.80
CA PRO A 45 42.78 1.41 -4.03
C PRO A 45 41.36 1.05 -4.46
N ARG A 46 40.36 1.58 -3.74
CA ARG A 46 38.96 1.23 -3.99
C ARG A 46 38.50 1.67 -5.40
N PRO A 47 38.03 0.75 -6.26
CA PRO A 47 37.53 1.12 -7.59
C PRO A 47 36.28 1.99 -7.50
N ALA A 48 36.20 3.03 -8.32
CA ALA A 48 35.01 3.88 -8.44
C ALA A 48 33.83 3.13 -9.09
N VAL A 49 34.13 2.23 -10.02
CA VAL A 49 33.16 1.36 -10.72
C VAL A 49 33.52 -0.11 -10.52
N PRO A 50 32.55 -1.05 -10.59
CA PRO A 50 32.83 -2.47 -10.50
C PRO A 50 33.83 -2.93 -11.56
N VAL A 51 34.63 -3.95 -11.23
CA VAL A 51 35.48 -4.63 -12.21
C VAL A 51 34.61 -5.32 -13.28
N PRO A 52 35.14 -5.59 -14.51
CA PRO A 52 34.33 -6.13 -15.61
C PRO A 52 33.53 -7.39 -15.27
N GLU A 53 34.09 -8.29 -14.46
CA GLU A 53 33.41 -9.50 -13.99
C GLU A 53 32.18 -9.20 -13.10
N LEU A 54 32.25 -8.14 -12.29
CA LEU A 54 31.14 -7.74 -11.42
C LEU A 54 30.11 -6.86 -12.13
N LEU A 55 30.49 -6.16 -13.19
CA LEU A 55 29.56 -5.33 -13.98
C LEU A 55 28.39 -6.17 -14.55
N SER A 56 28.63 -7.43 -14.94
CA SER A 56 27.56 -8.31 -15.42
C SER A 56 26.86 -9.09 -14.31
N ARG A 57 27.53 -9.35 -13.17
CA ARG A 57 26.98 -10.14 -12.06
C ARG A 57 26.11 -9.34 -11.09
N LEU A 58 26.46 -8.09 -10.81
CA LEU A 58 25.71 -7.26 -9.86
C LEU A 58 24.23 -7.05 -10.26
N PRO A 59 23.89 -6.80 -11.54
CA PRO A 59 22.49 -6.74 -11.96
C PRO A 59 21.73 -8.04 -11.69
N LEU A 60 22.34 -9.20 -11.98
CA LEU A 60 21.73 -10.52 -11.77
C LEU A 60 21.56 -10.84 -10.29
N MET A 61 22.57 -10.54 -9.46
CA MET A 61 22.46 -10.66 -8.01
C MET A 61 21.33 -9.78 -7.48
N GLY A 62 21.20 -8.55 -8.00
CA GLY A 62 20.08 -7.67 -7.66
C GLY A 62 18.73 -8.25 -8.06
N TRP A 63 18.64 -8.95 -9.19
CA TRP A 63 17.42 -9.64 -9.61
C TRP A 63 17.08 -10.85 -8.72
N ILE A 64 18.06 -11.69 -8.37
CA ILE A 64 17.87 -12.80 -7.41
C ILE A 64 17.34 -12.28 -6.07
N ILE A 65 17.99 -11.24 -5.53
CA ILE A 65 17.58 -10.61 -4.26
C ILE A 65 16.15 -10.09 -4.35
N TYR A 66 15.79 -9.45 -5.47
CA TYR A 66 14.42 -8.98 -5.70
C TYR A 66 13.42 -10.12 -5.68
N GLU A 67 13.61 -11.17 -6.50
CA GLU A 67 12.66 -12.29 -6.60
C GLU A 67 12.57 -13.09 -5.29
N ALA A 68 13.71 -13.37 -4.64
CA ALA A 68 13.74 -14.04 -3.34
C ALA A 68 12.96 -13.25 -2.28
N SER A 69 13.18 -11.92 -2.22
CA SER A 69 12.45 -11.07 -1.27
C SER A 69 10.94 -11.00 -1.58
N TYR A 70 10.58 -11.06 -2.87
CA TYR A 70 9.19 -11.05 -3.33
C TYR A 70 8.46 -12.37 -2.97
N ILE A 71 9.12 -13.51 -3.15
CA ILE A 71 8.61 -14.82 -2.74
C ILE A 71 8.36 -14.85 -1.23
N GLU A 72 9.35 -14.46 -0.43
CA GLU A 72 9.24 -14.55 1.03
C GLU A 72 8.23 -13.57 1.61
N VAL A 73 8.14 -12.35 1.08
CA VAL A 73 7.13 -11.40 1.57
C VAL A 73 5.71 -11.86 1.28
N GLU A 74 5.46 -12.63 0.22
CA GLU A 74 4.15 -13.25 -0.03
C GLU A 74 3.78 -14.30 1.03
N ASN A 75 4.79 -15.01 1.57
CA ASN A 75 4.62 -16.03 2.61
C ASN A 75 4.33 -15.43 4.01
N VAL A 76 4.67 -14.16 4.25
CA VAL A 76 4.29 -13.47 5.50
C VAL A 76 2.79 -13.20 5.50
N GLN A 77 2.04 -13.78 6.43
CA GLN A 77 0.60 -13.47 6.57
C GLN A 77 0.38 -12.19 7.37
N ALA A 78 -0.72 -11.46 7.10
CA ALA A 78 -1.05 -10.25 7.85
C ALA A 78 -1.50 -10.61 9.29
N ALA A 79 -1.14 -9.76 10.25
CA ALA A 79 -1.38 -9.93 11.68
C ALA A 79 -0.87 -11.26 12.26
N PHE A 80 0.17 -11.87 11.67
CA PHE A 80 0.67 -13.18 12.05
C PHE A 80 1.14 -13.29 13.51
N GLU A 81 1.45 -12.17 14.17
CA GLU A 81 1.79 -12.15 15.60
C GLU A 81 0.61 -12.58 16.49
N SER A 82 -0.63 -12.44 16.00
CA SER A 82 -1.86 -12.85 16.70
C SER A 82 -2.22 -14.33 16.52
N PHE A 83 -1.61 -15.02 15.56
CA PHE A 83 -1.90 -16.43 15.31
C PHE A 83 -1.39 -17.31 16.47
N THR A 84 -2.13 -18.38 16.74
CA THR A 84 -1.79 -19.37 17.80
C THR A 84 -1.41 -20.74 17.22
N ASP A 85 -1.42 -20.88 15.90
CA ASP A 85 -1.16 -22.12 15.16
C ASP A 85 0.16 -22.04 14.34
N ASP A 86 0.44 -23.09 13.57
CA ASP A 86 1.65 -23.24 12.76
C ASP A 86 1.87 -22.11 11.74
N ARG A 87 0.80 -21.39 11.36
CA ARG A 87 0.92 -20.23 10.45
C ARG A 87 1.75 -19.11 11.06
N ARG A 88 1.78 -18.99 12.40
CA ARG A 88 2.64 -18.03 13.10
C ARG A 88 4.11 -18.36 12.89
N ALA A 89 4.49 -19.62 13.05
CA ALA A 89 5.87 -20.07 12.89
C ALA A 89 6.33 -19.89 11.43
N ALA A 90 5.50 -20.31 10.47
CA ALA A 90 5.79 -20.14 9.05
C ALA A 90 5.95 -18.65 8.65
N SER A 91 5.03 -17.78 9.07
CA SER A 91 5.10 -16.34 8.77
C SER A 91 6.31 -15.66 9.44
N ARG A 92 6.70 -16.12 10.63
CA ARG A 92 7.88 -15.62 11.33
C ARG A 92 9.17 -16.01 10.62
N ALA A 93 9.29 -17.26 10.19
CA ALA A 93 10.44 -17.71 9.41
C ALA A 93 10.57 -16.92 8.10
N ALA A 94 9.47 -16.73 7.37
CA ALA A 94 9.46 -15.90 6.16
C ALA A 94 9.83 -14.43 6.45
N PHE A 95 9.32 -13.86 7.55
CA PHE A 95 9.69 -12.51 7.99
C PHE A 95 11.20 -12.38 8.25
N GLU A 96 11.79 -13.36 8.95
CA GLU A 96 13.23 -13.40 9.24
C GLU A 96 14.05 -13.56 7.94
N ALA A 97 13.59 -14.38 6.99
CA ALA A 97 14.21 -14.51 5.68
C ALA A 97 14.19 -13.17 4.90
N VAL A 98 13.06 -12.46 4.87
CA VAL A 98 12.96 -11.12 4.25
C VAL A 98 13.97 -10.14 4.88
N VAL A 99 14.10 -10.13 6.21
CA VAL A 99 15.07 -9.27 6.90
C VAL A 99 16.51 -9.63 6.51
N ARG A 100 16.83 -10.92 6.43
CA ARG A 100 18.14 -11.42 6.01
C ARG A 100 18.47 -11.01 4.58
N ILE A 101 17.53 -11.18 3.63
CA ILE A 101 17.68 -10.74 2.23
C ILE A 101 17.88 -9.22 2.14
N ALA A 102 17.11 -8.43 2.91
CA ALA A 102 17.28 -6.98 2.93
C ALA A 102 18.65 -6.56 3.50
N ASN A 103 19.18 -7.27 4.49
CA ASN A 103 20.53 -7.04 4.99
C ASN A 103 21.59 -7.39 3.94
N ALA A 104 21.42 -8.50 3.21
CA ALA A 104 22.27 -8.85 2.08
C ALA A 104 22.31 -7.71 1.05
N ALA A 105 21.13 -7.19 0.65
CA ALA A 105 21.02 -6.04 -0.26
C ALA A 105 21.74 -4.79 0.26
N ARG A 106 21.66 -4.48 1.57
CA ARG A 106 22.36 -3.34 2.18
C ARG A 106 23.89 -3.48 2.14
N THR A 107 24.39 -4.70 2.11
CA THR A 107 25.83 -5.01 2.16
C THR A 107 26.48 -5.20 0.78
N LEU A 108 25.71 -5.17 -0.30
CA LEU A 108 26.22 -5.23 -1.67
C LEU A 108 27.30 -4.15 -1.93
N PRO A 109 28.43 -4.50 -2.55
CA PRO A 109 29.37 -3.51 -3.06
C PRO A 109 28.80 -2.88 -4.34
N TRP A 110 29.04 -1.57 -4.53
CA TRP A 110 28.47 -0.78 -5.63
C TRP A 110 26.96 -1.03 -5.86
N PRO A 111 26.12 -0.84 -4.82
CA PRO A 111 24.71 -1.25 -4.86
C PRO A 111 23.89 -0.56 -5.97
N HIS A 112 24.33 0.61 -6.46
CA HIS A 112 23.71 1.28 -7.61
C HIS A 112 23.86 0.51 -8.93
N PHE A 113 24.80 -0.44 -9.04
CA PHE A 113 24.91 -1.40 -10.16
C PHE A 113 24.05 -2.66 -9.97
N ALA A 114 23.32 -2.77 -8.85
CA ALA A 114 22.36 -3.84 -8.56
C ALA A 114 20.98 -3.24 -8.21
N PRO A 115 20.39 -2.38 -9.06
CA PRO A 115 19.27 -1.52 -8.68
C PRO A 115 18.06 -2.27 -8.12
N ARG A 116 17.75 -3.46 -8.66
CA ARG A 116 16.64 -4.31 -8.19
C ARG A 116 16.80 -4.80 -6.75
N ALA A 117 18.02 -4.88 -6.23
CA ALA A 117 18.28 -5.28 -4.85
C ALA A 117 17.61 -4.33 -3.83
N LEU A 118 17.40 -3.06 -4.22
CA LEU A 118 16.68 -2.09 -3.41
C LEU A 118 15.25 -2.55 -3.08
N GLY A 119 14.65 -3.39 -3.95
CA GLY A 119 13.35 -4.03 -3.71
C GLY A 119 13.31 -4.95 -2.49
N ALA A 120 14.44 -5.46 -2.00
CA ALA A 120 14.44 -6.23 -0.75
C ALA A 120 14.16 -5.36 0.49
N ILE A 121 14.59 -4.09 0.47
CA ILE A 121 14.30 -3.14 1.55
C ILE A 121 12.79 -2.79 1.55
N ARG A 122 12.18 -2.68 0.35
CA ARG A 122 10.71 -2.61 0.21
C ARG A 122 10.03 -3.81 0.84
N ALA A 123 10.50 -5.02 0.51
CA ALA A 123 9.91 -6.26 1.00
C ALA A 123 9.97 -6.31 2.54
N GLN A 124 11.07 -5.85 3.14
CA GLN A 124 11.18 -5.68 4.59
C GLN A 124 10.13 -4.71 5.15
N ALA A 125 9.92 -3.56 4.52
CA ALA A 125 8.90 -2.61 4.96
C ALA A 125 7.49 -3.23 4.89
N LEU A 126 7.18 -3.96 3.81
CA LEU A 126 5.92 -4.67 3.66
C LEU A 126 5.75 -5.77 4.72
N ALA A 127 6.78 -6.58 4.97
CA ALA A 127 6.78 -7.62 5.99
C ALA A 127 6.59 -7.03 7.40
N ALA A 128 7.24 -5.91 7.70
CA ALA A 128 7.07 -5.18 8.95
C ALA A 128 5.63 -4.67 9.12
N SER A 129 5.03 -4.07 8.08
CA SER A 129 3.62 -3.63 8.12
C SER A 129 2.64 -4.79 8.34
N LYS A 130 2.99 -6.01 7.89
CA LYS A 130 2.16 -7.20 8.06
C LYS A 130 2.15 -7.73 9.49
N ARG A 131 3.06 -7.30 10.37
CA ARG A 131 2.95 -7.57 11.82
C ARG A 131 1.66 -7.00 12.38
N ASP A 132 1.16 -5.92 11.77
CA ASP A 132 -0.06 -5.22 12.16
C ASP A 132 0.03 -4.89 13.66
N THR A 133 0.96 -3.99 14.01
CA THR A 133 1.19 -3.44 15.36
C THR A 133 1.81 -2.06 15.19
N THR A 134 1.71 -1.18 16.19
CA THR A 134 2.36 0.16 16.15
C THR A 134 3.84 0.06 15.82
N ARG A 135 4.58 -0.83 16.52
CA ARG A 135 5.99 -1.08 16.26
C ARG A 135 6.24 -1.60 14.84
N GLY A 136 5.38 -2.48 14.32
CA GLY A 136 5.49 -2.97 12.94
C GLY A 136 5.38 -1.86 11.89
N TYR A 137 4.52 -0.87 12.11
CA TYR A 137 4.41 0.29 11.22
C TYR A 137 5.58 1.25 11.37
N ASP A 138 6.08 1.50 12.58
CA ASP A 138 7.28 2.31 12.79
C ASP A 138 8.51 1.67 12.11
N ASP A 139 8.69 0.35 12.25
CA ASP A 139 9.73 -0.42 11.56
C ASP A 139 9.57 -0.35 10.03
N ALA A 140 8.33 -0.38 9.52
CA ALA A 140 8.05 -0.23 8.10
C ALA A 140 8.43 1.17 7.57
N TRP A 141 8.07 2.23 8.30
CA TRP A 141 8.43 3.61 7.95
C TRP A 141 9.95 3.82 7.98
N ALA A 142 10.66 3.23 8.94
CA ALA A 142 12.12 3.27 8.98
C ALA A 142 12.75 2.62 7.73
N ALA A 143 12.22 1.47 7.30
CA ALA A 143 12.69 0.79 6.09
C ALA A 143 12.37 1.58 4.80
N HIS A 144 11.20 2.21 4.71
CA HIS A 144 10.84 3.09 3.59
C HIS A 144 11.80 4.28 3.48
N GLN A 145 12.09 4.95 4.59
CA GLN A 145 13.04 6.07 4.62
C GLN A 145 14.47 5.64 4.22
N ASP A 146 14.92 4.46 4.66
CA ASP A 146 16.21 3.87 4.24
C ASP A 146 16.23 3.65 2.72
N ALA A 147 15.19 3.03 2.16
CA ALA A 147 15.09 2.78 0.73
C ALA A 147 15.08 4.07 -0.10
N ARG A 148 14.33 5.10 0.31
CA ARG A 148 14.24 6.39 -0.38
C ARG A 148 15.58 7.15 -0.35
N LYS A 149 16.29 7.14 0.79
CA LYS A 149 17.64 7.71 0.90
C LYS A 149 18.63 7.02 -0.04
N ARG A 150 18.57 5.69 -0.11
CA ARG A 150 19.41 4.88 -1.00
C ARG A 150 19.11 5.13 -2.47
N TYR A 151 17.82 5.16 -2.85
CA TYR A 151 17.40 5.53 -4.21
C TYR A 151 18.02 6.87 -4.65
N GLY A 152 17.87 7.91 -3.82
CA GLY A 152 18.44 9.23 -4.11
C GLY A 152 19.96 9.19 -4.29
N SER A 153 20.67 8.51 -3.40
CA SER A 153 22.13 8.32 -3.52
C SER A 153 22.53 7.56 -4.79
N TYR A 154 21.84 6.45 -5.09
CA TYR A 154 22.17 5.59 -6.24
C TYR A 154 21.92 6.30 -7.56
N ARG A 155 20.83 7.07 -7.63
CA ARG A 155 20.52 7.88 -8.81
C ARG A 155 21.59 8.94 -9.07
N VAL A 156 22.08 9.61 -8.01
CA VAL A 156 23.19 10.57 -8.12
C VAL A 156 24.46 9.88 -8.61
N ASP A 157 24.81 8.73 -8.04
CA ASP A 157 26.02 7.97 -8.43
C ASP A 157 26.00 7.52 -9.90
N LEU A 158 24.82 7.21 -10.46
CA LEU A 158 24.66 6.75 -11.84
C LEU A 158 24.50 7.91 -12.86
N THR A 159 24.08 9.09 -12.44
CA THR A 159 23.77 10.18 -13.37
C THR A 159 25.03 10.63 -14.13
N GLY A 160 24.95 10.67 -15.47
CA GLY A 160 26.06 11.12 -16.32
C GLY A 160 27.19 10.09 -16.51
N THR A 161 27.00 8.85 -16.04
CA THR A 161 28.01 7.77 -16.13
C THR A 161 27.86 6.87 -17.36
N GLY A 162 26.80 7.04 -18.15
CA GLY A 162 26.48 6.19 -19.31
C GLY A 162 25.77 4.88 -18.97
N PHE A 163 25.35 4.68 -17.72
CA PHE A 163 24.63 3.49 -17.25
C PHE A 163 23.10 3.70 -17.21
N ASP A 164 22.52 4.30 -18.25
CA ASP A 164 21.08 4.69 -18.28
C ASP A 164 20.13 3.50 -18.03
N GLY A 165 20.49 2.29 -18.46
CA GLY A 165 19.71 1.08 -18.16
C GLY A 165 19.62 0.73 -16.67
N HIS A 166 20.63 1.10 -15.87
CA HIS A 166 20.59 0.94 -14.41
C HIS A 166 19.69 1.99 -13.77
N ILE A 167 19.67 3.21 -14.29
CA ILE A 167 18.75 4.27 -13.86
C ILE A 167 17.30 3.83 -14.11
N LEU A 168 16.99 3.33 -15.30
CA LEU A 168 15.66 2.78 -15.60
C LEU A 168 15.28 1.66 -14.62
N SER A 169 16.17 0.67 -14.41
CA SER A 169 15.90 -0.42 -13.46
C SER A 169 15.71 0.07 -12.02
N LEU A 170 16.42 1.13 -11.63
CA LEU A 170 16.29 1.77 -10.33
C LEU A 170 14.93 2.47 -10.21
N ASP A 171 14.50 3.19 -11.24
CA ASP A 171 13.22 3.91 -11.29
C ASP A 171 12.02 2.94 -11.27
N GLU A 172 12.09 1.85 -12.02
CA GLU A 172 11.05 0.81 -11.99
C GLU A 172 10.98 0.11 -10.62
N THR A 173 12.11 -0.05 -9.93
CA THR A 173 12.15 -0.56 -8.55
C THR A 173 11.59 0.47 -7.57
N PHE A 174 11.88 1.75 -7.79
CA PHE A 174 11.38 2.86 -6.97
C PHE A 174 9.87 3.03 -7.07
N LEU A 175 9.28 2.82 -8.25
CA LEU A 175 7.82 2.77 -8.43
C LEU A 175 7.15 1.78 -7.45
N GLN A 176 7.75 0.62 -7.22
CA GLN A 176 7.23 -0.37 -6.28
C GLN A 176 7.41 0.04 -4.81
N LEU A 177 8.48 0.80 -4.51
CA LEU A 177 8.77 1.33 -3.19
C LEU A 177 7.74 2.38 -2.78
N THR A 178 7.53 3.39 -3.62
CA THR A 178 6.60 4.49 -3.34
C THR A 178 5.16 4.00 -3.22
N LEU A 179 4.78 3.01 -4.03
CA LEU A 179 3.52 2.29 -3.87
C LEU A 179 3.36 1.63 -2.48
N ALA A 180 4.44 1.06 -1.94
CA ALA A 180 4.43 0.43 -0.63
C ALA A 180 4.34 1.46 0.51
N GLU A 181 4.89 2.66 0.35
CA GLU A 181 4.72 3.77 1.30
C GLU A 181 3.25 4.21 1.40
N THR A 182 2.58 4.43 0.27
CA THR A 182 1.13 4.71 0.24
C THR A 182 0.33 3.57 0.88
N GLY A 183 0.70 2.32 0.60
CA GLY A 183 0.08 1.14 1.20
C GLY A 183 0.24 1.08 2.73
N THR A 184 1.42 1.42 3.25
CA THR A 184 1.68 1.50 4.71
C THR A 184 0.83 2.60 5.35
N ALA A 185 0.79 3.80 4.77
CA ALA A 185 -0.04 4.90 5.27
C ALA A 185 -1.52 4.50 5.38
N CYS A 186 -2.06 3.86 4.33
CA CYS A 186 -3.43 3.33 4.37
C CYS A 186 -3.59 2.30 5.49
N ARG A 187 -2.72 1.28 5.55
CA ARG A 187 -2.81 0.21 6.57
C ARG A 187 -2.78 0.73 8.00
N THR A 188 -1.91 1.68 8.33
CA THR A 188 -1.85 2.29 9.66
C THR A 188 -3.20 2.91 10.02
N ALA A 189 -3.74 3.75 9.13
CA ALA A 189 -5.02 4.41 9.36
C ALA A 189 -6.17 3.41 9.53
N GLU A 190 -6.21 2.39 8.69
CA GLU A 190 -7.25 1.36 8.68
C GLU A 190 -7.27 0.51 9.94
N ARG A 191 -6.08 0.16 10.45
CA ARG A 191 -5.98 -0.54 11.72
C ARG A 191 -6.54 0.33 12.84
N VAL A 192 -6.07 1.56 12.96
CA VAL A 192 -6.48 2.46 14.07
C VAL A 192 -7.97 2.77 13.99
N ILE A 193 -8.49 3.07 12.80
CA ILE A 193 -9.92 3.32 12.58
C ILE A 193 -10.76 2.07 12.90
N GLY A 194 -10.31 0.90 12.42
CA GLY A 194 -11.06 -0.34 12.52
C GLY A 194 -11.01 -0.99 13.90
N ARG A 195 -9.86 -0.92 14.58
CA ARG A 195 -9.57 -1.55 15.88
C ARG A 195 -9.46 -0.55 17.03
N TRP A 196 -10.11 0.62 16.93
CA TRP A 196 -10.07 1.62 17.99
C TRP A 196 -10.62 1.05 19.30
N ALA A 197 -11.82 0.47 19.25
CA ALA A 197 -12.48 -0.09 20.42
C ALA A 197 -11.62 -1.16 21.11
N GLU A 198 -11.07 -2.09 20.32
CA GLU A 198 -10.20 -3.14 20.83
C GLU A 198 -8.91 -2.59 21.45
N GLY A 199 -8.25 -1.63 20.80
CA GLY A 199 -6.99 -1.10 21.35
C GLY A 199 -7.16 -0.11 22.50
N VAL A 200 -8.34 0.48 22.70
CA VAL A 200 -8.68 1.18 23.94
C VAL A 200 -8.85 0.18 25.09
N GLU A 201 -9.52 -0.95 24.84
CA GLU A 201 -9.70 -2.05 25.80
C GLU A 201 -8.34 -2.66 26.22
N THR A 202 -7.41 -2.85 25.29
CA THR A 202 -6.06 -3.39 25.56
C THR A 202 -5.02 -2.33 25.95
N SER A 203 -5.40 -1.05 25.97
CA SER A 203 -4.49 0.08 26.21
C SER A 203 -3.34 0.22 25.18
N GLU A 204 -3.44 -0.41 24.00
CA GLU A 204 -2.46 -0.28 22.91
C GLU A 204 -2.39 1.16 22.36
N TRP A 205 -3.52 1.87 22.37
CA TRP A 205 -3.62 3.22 21.81
C TRP A 205 -3.40 4.35 22.81
N LYS A 206 -3.22 4.01 24.09
CA LYS A 206 -3.11 4.98 25.17
C LYS A 206 -1.72 5.63 25.22
N GLY A 207 -1.66 6.92 25.50
CA GLY A 207 -0.40 7.61 25.79
C GLY A 207 0.21 7.22 27.14
N ASP A 208 1.43 7.72 27.42
CA ASP A 208 2.08 7.56 28.74
C ASP A 208 1.28 8.25 29.86
N ASP A 209 0.41 9.20 29.50
CA ASP A 209 -0.50 9.91 30.40
C ASP A 209 -1.91 9.31 30.31
N TRP A 210 -2.35 8.66 31.39
CA TRP A 210 -3.44 7.67 31.41
C TRP A 210 -4.86 8.26 31.41
N SER A 211 -5.01 9.58 31.31
CA SER A 211 -6.23 10.28 31.76
C SER A 211 -7.17 10.83 30.69
N ASP A 212 -6.79 10.86 29.40
CA ASP A 212 -7.59 11.56 28.38
C ASP A 212 -7.73 10.81 27.04
N GLU A 213 -8.82 10.05 26.89
CA GLU A 213 -9.18 9.37 25.63
C GLU A 213 -9.42 10.36 24.48
N GLU A 214 -9.89 11.58 24.75
CA GLU A 214 -10.10 12.60 23.71
C GLU A 214 -8.76 13.11 23.17
N ALA A 215 -7.77 13.33 24.04
CA ALA A 215 -6.42 13.67 23.63
C ALA A 215 -5.77 12.57 22.78
N ASP A 216 -5.92 11.30 23.16
CA ASP A 216 -5.43 10.16 22.38
C ASP A 216 -6.13 10.05 21.02
N ASN A 217 -7.44 10.27 21.01
CA ASN A 217 -8.24 10.29 19.80
C ASN A 217 -7.76 11.36 18.82
N ALA A 218 -7.54 12.59 19.30
CA ALA A 218 -7.06 13.71 18.50
C ALA A 218 -5.61 13.48 18.02
N ARG A 219 -4.74 12.94 18.88
CA ARG A 219 -3.35 12.58 18.54
C ARG A 219 -3.31 11.58 17.38
N TRP A 220 -4.09 10.51 17.47
CA TRP A 220 -4.14 9.51 16.40
C TRP A 220 -4.76 10.04 15.13
N THR A 221 -5.83 10.84 15.19
CA THR A 221 -6.38 11.52 14.00
C THR A 221 -5.28 12.32 13.28
N GLN A 222 -4.54 13.16 14.01
CA GLN A 222 -3.51 14.01 13.41
C GLN A 222 -2.35 13.20 12.83
N ARG A 223 -1.91 12.14 13.53
CA ARG A 223 -0.87 11.24 13.04
C ARG A 223 -1.30 10.56 11.74
N MET A 224 -2.47 9.91 11.74
CA MET A 224 -3.01 9.25 10.55
C MET A 224 -3.20 10.25 9.39
N PHE A 225 -3.71 11.44 9.67
CA PHE A 225 -3.96 12.45 8.63
C PHE A 225 -2.65 12.90 7.95
N ARG A 226 -1.59 13.09 8.73
CA ARG A 226 -0.25 13.39 8.19
C ARG A 226 0.28 12.23 7.36
N GLU A 227 0.28 11.02 7.90
CA GLU A 227 0.76 9.82 7.19
C GLU A 227 -0.02 9.58 5.89
N LEU A 228 -1.34 9.79 5.89
CA LEU A 228 -2.17 9.69 4.69
C LEU A 228 -1.93 10.83 3.69
N THR A 229 -1.62 12.04 4.16
CA THR A 229 -1.25 13.16 3.29
C THR A 229 0.04 12.83 2.55
N ASP A 230 1.05 12.37 3.28
CA ASP A 230 2.31 11.87 2.72
C ASP A 230 2.05 10.69 1.76
N GLY A 231 1.24 9.71 2.18
CA GLY A 231 0.85 8.56 1.36
C GLY A 231 0.18 8.95 0.04
N ALA A 232 -0.74 9.92 0.05
CA ALA A 232 -1.39 10.42 -1.16
C ALA A 232 -0.40 11.16 -2.08
N MET A 233 0.56 11.90 -1.51
CA MET A 233 1.64 12.54 -2.28
C MET A 233 2.56 11.50 -2.91
N PHE A 234 3.00 10.48 -2.17
CA PHE A 234 3.81 9.38 -2.71
C PHE A 234 3.06 8.60 -3.78
N GLY A 235 1.75 8.42 -3.62
CA GLY A 235 0.89 7.77 -4.60
C GLY A 235 0.86 8.54 -5.93
N ARG A 236 0.75 9.87 -5.86
CA ARG A 236 0.87 10.74 -7.03
C ARG A 236 2.26 10.68 -7.65
N GLU A 237 3.33 10.78 -6.86
CA GLU A 237 4.72 10.63 -7.31
C GLU A 237 4.92 9.30 -8.07
N THR A 238 4.29 8.22 -7.58
CA THR A 238 4.31 6.90 -8.23
C THR A 238 3.63 6.92 -9.60
N LEU A 239 2.47 7.57 -9.71
CA LEU A 239 1.72 7.70 -10.96
C LEU A 239 2.47 8.56 -11.99
N ASP A 240 3.09 9.65 -11.54
CA ASP A 240 3.90 10.52 -12.37
C ASP A 240 5.15 9.76 -12.87
N LEU A 241 5.84 9.02 -12.00
CA LEU A 241 6.99 8.19 -12.37
C LEU A 241 6.60 7.09 -13.37
N ALA A 242 5.47 6.41 -13.16
CA ALA A 242 4.95 5.43 -14.10
C ALA A 242 4.65 6.03 -15.48
N SER A 243 4.16 7.28 -15.49
CA SER A 243 3.90 8.02 -16.74
C SER A 243 5.21 8.33 -17.47
N ASN A 244 6.21 8.84 -16.76
CA ASN A 244 7.53 9.13 -17.34
C ASN A 244 8.19 7.86 -17.93
N ILE A 245 8.17 6.74 -17.19
CA ILE A 245 8.71 5.46 -17.69
C ILE A 245 7.96 5.02 -18.96
N ALA A 246 6.63 5.14 -18.96
CA ALA A 246 5.82 4.76 -20.12
C ALA A 246 6.11 5.63 -21.36
N GLU A 247 6.29 6.94 -21.17
CA GLU A 247 6.57 7.90 -22.24
C GLU A 247 8.00 7.75 -22.81
N GLU A 248 9.00 7.57 -21.94
CA GLU A 248 10.42 7.54 -22.33
C GLU A 248 10.89 6.15 -22.77
N HIS A 249 10.38 5.08 -22.15
CA HIS A 249 10.91 3.72 -22.30
C HIS A 249 9.87 2.67 -22.68
N GLY A 250 8.59 3.05 -22.75
CA GLY A 250 7.49 2.11 -22.88
C GLY A 250 7.30 1.23 -21.64
N LEU A 251 6.29 0.35 -21.68
CA LEU A 251 6.00 -0.63 -20.64
C LEU A 251 5.96 -2.03 -21.23
N VAL A 252 6.26 -3.05 -20.43
CA VAL A 252 6.26 -4.45 -20.89
C VAL A 252 4.96 -5.18 -20.51
N HIS A 253 4.62 -6.27 -21.18
CA HIS A 253 3.48 -7.10 -20.76
C HIS A 253 3.88 -8.07 -19.64
N THR A 254 5.11 -8.58 -19.69
CA THR A 254 5.67 -9.52 -18.73
C THR A 254 6.97 -8.99 -18.18
N VAL A 255 7.18 -9.12 -16.86
CA VAL A 255 8.47 -8.84 -16.22
C VAL A 255 9.52 -9.81 -16.75
N ASP A 256 10.72 -9.28 -17.02
CA ASP A 256 11.87 -10.03 -17.49
C ASP A 256 13.17 -9.55 -16.81
N GLU A 257 14.32 -9.99 -17.32
CA GLU A 257 15.65 -9.64 -16.85
C GLU A 257 15.91 -8.12 -16.84
N HIS A 258 15.34 -7.39 -17.79
CA HIS A 258 15.64 -5.98 -18.02
C HIS A 258 14.53 -5.07 -17.50
N ARG A 259 13.27 -5.52 -17.50
CA ARG A 259 12.10 -4.68 -17.20
C ARG A 259 11.22 -5.25 -16.09
N LEU A 260 10.79 -4.40 -15.17
CA LEU A 260 9.82 -4.64 -14.09
C LEU A 260 8.49 -3.91 -14.34
N ALA A 261 8.48 -2.75 -14.99
CA ALA A 261 7.27 -1.94 -15.14
C ALA A 261 6.35 -2.48 -16.26
N GLN A 262 5.23 -3.07 -15.84
CA GLN A 262 4.24 -3.63 -16.75
C GLN A 262 3.24 -2.60 -17.27
N VAL A 263 2.53 -2.90 -18.37
CA VAL A 263 1.41 -2.09 -18.90
C VAL A 263 0.29 -1.86 -17.88
N THR A 264 0.20 -2.73 -16.86
CA THR A 264 -0.74 -2.61 -15.72
C THR A 264 -0.21 -1.80 -14.54
N SER A 265 1.00 -1.23 -14.62
CA SER A 265 1.68 -0.57 -13.49
C SER A 265 0.94 0.64 -12.92
N PHE A 266 -0.01 1.21 -13.65
CA PHE A 266 -0.86 2.31 -13.14
C PHE A 266 -1.97 1.85 -12.20
N ARG A 267 -2.45 0.61 -12.34
CA ARG A 267 -3.68 0.15 -11.66
C ARG A 267 -3.54 0.14 -10.14
N ASN A 268 -2.50 -0.51 -9.61
CA ASN A 268 -2.32 -0.63 -8.16
C ASN A 268 -1.93 0.71 -7.49
N PRO A 269 -1.04 1.55 -8.07
CA PRO A 269 -0.83 2.93 -7.62
C PRO A 269 -2.10 3.77 -7.65
N GLY A 270 -2.93 3.68 -8.69
CA GLY A 270 -4.22 4.35 -8.75
C GLY A 270 -5.13 3.92 -7.59
N ILE A 271 -5.23 2.61 -7.32
CA ILE A 271 -6.04 2.07 -6.21
C ILE A 271 -5.55 2.60 -4.86
N MET A 272 -4.26 2.48 -4.55
CA MET A 272 -3.71 2.89 -3.26
C MET A 272 -3.81 4.41 -3.06
N THR A 273 -3.59 5.19 -4.11
CA THR A 273 -3.70 6.67 -4.06
C THR A 273 -5.14 7.09 -3.82
N ALA A 274 -6.09 6.53 -4.59
CA ALA A 274 -7.52 6.80 -4.41
C ALA A 274 -7.99 6.42 -2.99
N ARG A 275 -7.51 5.29 -2.46
CA ARG A 275 -7.80 4.83 -1.10
C ARG A 275 -7.29 5.81 -0.03
N ALA A 276 -6.05 6.28 -0.14
CA ALA A 276 -5.48 7.27 0.77
C ALA A 276 -6.29 8.58 0.75
N ILE A 277 -6.68 9.04 -0.44
CA ILE A 277 -7.46 10.27 -0.63
C ILE A 277 -8.86 10.15 0.02
N LEU A 278 -9.55 9.02 -0.15
CA LEU A 278 -10.85 8.82 0.49
C LEU A 278 -10.76 8.75 2.02
N LEU A 279 -9.68 8.21 2.57
CA LEU A 279 -9.44 8.24 4.02
C LEU A 279 -9.18 9.68 4.51
N LEU A 280 -8.40 10.48 3.77
CA LEU A 280 -8.23 11.91 4.06
C LEU A 280 -9.57 12.65 4.02
N LEU A 281 -10.38 12.41 2.99
CA LEU A 281 -11.70 13.02 2.85
C LEU A 281 -12.59 12.67 4.05
N SER A 282 -12.59 11.38 4.45
CA SER A 282 -13.36 10.88 5.60
C SER A 282 -12.97 11.54 6.92
N MET A 283 -11.72 12.00 7.05
CA MET A 283 -11.18 12.61 8.28
C MET A 283 -11.15 14.15 8.24
N SER A 284 -11.49 14.76 7.10
CA SER A 284 -11.35 16.20 6.88
C SER A 284 -12.17 17.05 7.85
N ALA A 285 -13.42 16.66 8.14
CA ALA A 285 -14.28 17.37 9.08
C ALA A 285 -13.77 17.30 10.52
N GLU A 286 -13.15 16.18 10.93
CA GLU A 286 -12.49 16.09 12.23
C GLU A 286 -11.26 17.01 12.31
N MET A 287 -10.47 17.11 11.23
CA MET A 287 -9.33 18.04 11.21
C MET A 287 -9.75 19.51 11.30
N GLU A 288 -10.89 19.84 10.67
CA GLU A 288 -11.56 21.14 10.82
C GLU A 288 -11.99 21.40 12.26
N ARG A 289 -12.66 20.42 12.90
CA ARG A 289 -13.06 20.49 14.32
C ARG A 289 -11.86 20.70 15.25
N LEU A 290 -10.75 20.03 14.97
CA LEU A 290 -9.48 20.17 15.68
C LEU A 290 -8.74 21.48 15.37
N ARG A 291 -9.34 22.38 14.57
CA ARG A 291 -8.79 23.70 14.17
C ARG A 291 -7.41 23.60 13.56
N ARG A 292 -7.16 22.51 12.81
CA ARG A 292 -5.92 22.33 12.08
C ARG A 292 -5.97 23.17 10.79
N PRO A 293 -4.81 23.70 10.34
CA PRO A 293 -4.75 24.41 9.08
C PRO A 293 -5.21 23.49 7.95
N SER A 294 -5.92 24.07 6.98
CA SER A 294 -6.32 23.41 5.74
C SER A 294 -5.11 22.96 4.93
N LEU A 295 -5.33 21.98 4.06
CA LEU A 295 -4.31 21.46 3.14
C LEU A 295 -4.22 22.31 1.86
N PHE A 296 -3.13 22.06 1.10
CA PHE A 296 -2.96 22.50 -0.30
C PHE A 296 -2.99 24.02 -0.52
N ASP A 297 -2.57 24.80 0.49
CA ASP A 297 -2.63 26.27 0.48
C ASP A 297 -4.06 26.83 0.26
N LEU A 298 -5.09 25.99 0.45
CA LEU A 298 -6.49 26.38 0.35
C LEU A 298 -6.94 27.11 1.61
N ARG A 299 -7.92 28.00 1.47
CA ARG A 299 -8.34 28.88 2.57
C ARG A 299 -9.31 28.20 3.52
N THR A 300 -10.07 27.21 3.04
CA THR A 300 -11.11 26.54 3.82
C THR A 300 -11.06 25.02 3.70
N TRP A 301 -11.53 24.32 4.73
CA TRP A 301 -11.68 22.86 4.70
C TRP A 301 -12.73 22.39 3.68
N ARG A 302 -13.72 23.23 3.39
CA ARG A 302 -14.68 23.00 2.30
C ARG A 302 -13.98 22.90 0.94
N GLU A 303 -13.09 23.84 0.62
CA GLU A 303 -12.29 23.77 -0.61
C GLU A 303 -11.41 22.50 -0.63
N VAL A 304 -10.81 22.14 0.51
CA VAL A 304 -10.01 20.90 0.64
C VAL A 304 -10.85 19.66 0.32
N ARG A 305 -12.09 19.58 0.80
CA ARG A 305 -12.96 18.42 0.52
C ARG A 305 -13.26 18.27 -0.96
N TRP A 306 -13.58 19.35 -1.67
CA TRP A 306 -13.79 19.32 -3.13
C TRP A 306 -12.51 18.98 -3.90
N GLU A 307 -11.37 19.53 -3.49
CA GLU A 307 -10.07 19.19 -4.07
C GLU A 307 -9.73 17.70 -3.87
N LEU A 308 -10.03 17.13 -2.69
CA LEU A 308 -9.84 15.70 -2.45
C LEU A 308 -10.75 14.84 -3.35
N VAL A 309 -11.98 15.26 -3.63
CA VAL A 309 -12.85 14.56 -4.62
C VAL A 309 -12.22 14.58 -6.01
N ALA A 310 -11.75 15.75 -6.47
CA ALA A 310 -11.10 15.88 -7.78
C ALA A 310 -9.80 15.04 -7.88
N ARG A 311 -9.01 14.99 -6.81
CA ARG A 311 -7.81 14.14 -6.74
C ARG A 311 -8.16 12.66 -6.74
N PHE A 312 -9.23 12.27 -6.06
CA PHE A 312 -9.73 10.90 -6.09
C PHE A 312 -10.09 10.51 -7.53
N GLU A 313 -10.87 11.33 -8.24
CA GLU A 313 -11.26 11.06 -9.63
C GLU A 313 -10.03 10.92 -10.55
N ASN A 314 -9.00 11.75 -10.33
CA ASN A 314 -7.75 11.64 -11.05
C ASN A 314 -7.07 10.28 -10.83
N ALA A 315 -6.88 9.88 -9.57
CA ALA A 315 -6.31 8.57 -9.23
C ALA A 315 -7.17 7.41 -9.75
N TYR A 316 -8.48 7.54 -9.67
CA TYR A 316 -9.46 6.53 -10.13
C TYR A 316 -9.36 6.28 -11.64
N ARG A 317 -9.13 7.32 -12.45
CA ARG A 317 -8.97 7.19 -13.91
C ARG A 317 -7.79 6.30 -14.30
N PHE A 318 -6.72 6.25 -13.51
CA PHE A 318 -5.59 5.35 -13.78
C PHE A 318 -5.95 3.87 -13.57
N ILE A 319 -6.93 3.58 -12.72
CA ILE A 319 -7.45 2.22 -12.49
C ILE A 319 -8.30 1.78 -13.69
N GLU A 320 -9.14 2.69 -14.17
CA GLU A 320 -10.09 2.52 -15.28
C GLU A 320 -9.45 2.58 -16.67
N LYS A 321 -8.18 3.02 -16.77
CA LYS A 321 -7.47 3.13 -18.05
C LYS A 321 -7.46 1.78 -18.75
N PRO A 322 -7.99 1.68 -20.00
CA PRO A 322 -7.93 0.44 -20.76
C PRO A 322 -6.48 -0.02 -20.93
N VAL A 323 -6.28 -1.32 -20.76
CA VAL A 323 -5.00 -1.99 -21.01
C VAL A 323 -5.30 -3.09 -22.00
N HIS A 324 -4.53 -3.17 -23.08
CA HIS A 324 -4.65 -4.22 -24.08
C HIS A 324 -3.42 -5.12 -24.00
N ASP A 325 -3.56 -6.38 -24.36
CA ASP A 325 -2.46 -7.31 -24.54
C ASP A 325 -1.80 -7.10 -25.93
N PRO A 326 -0.73 -7.85 -26.28
CA PRO A 326 -0.08 -7.71 -27.58
C PRO A 326 -0.99 -8.01 -28.79
N ASP A 327 -2.06 -8.79 -28.58
CA ASP A 327 -3.04 -9.15 -29.62
C ASP A 327 -4.16 -8.09 -29.75
N GLY A 328 -4.17 -7.09 -28.88
CA GLY A 328 -5.15 -6.01 -28.87
C GLY A 328 -6.39 -6.29 -28.01
N GLU A 329 -6.43 -7.41 -27.30
CA GLU A 329 -7.56 -7.78 -26.45
C GLU A 329 -7.49 -7.06 -25.09
N PRO A 330 -8.62 -6.64 -24.51
CA PRO A 330 -8.64 -5.99 -23.20
C PRO A 330 -8.12 -6.91 -22.09
N VAL A 331 -7.09 -6.47 -21.36
CA VAL A 331 -6.57 -7.17 -20.18
C VAL A 331 -7.53 -6.93 -19.01
N PRO A 332 -8.21 -7.97 -18.49
CA PRO A 332 -9.15 -7.80 -17.39
C PRO A 332 -8.46 -7.30 -16.12
N LEU A 333 -9.23 -6.70 -15.21
CA LEU A 333 -8.76 -6.42 -13.87
C LEU A 333 -8.52 -7.74 -13.13
N LEU A 334 -7.41 -7.81 -12.38
CA LEU A 334 -7.23 -8.87 -11.40
C LEU A 334 -8.40 -8.85 -10.41
N PRO A 335 -8.88 -10.00 -9.88
CA PRO A 335 -10.01 -10.04 -8.95
C PRO A 335 -9.85 -9.11 -7.74
N ALA A 336 -8.63 -9.01 -7.20
CA ALA A 336 -8.33 -8.08 -6.11
C ALA A 336 -8.49 -6.60 -6.51
N HIS A 337 -8.14 -6.23 -7.74
CA HIS A 337 -8.32 -4.86 -8.25
C HIS A 337 -9.79 -4.55 -8.52
N ALA A 338 -10.53 -5.50 -9.11
CA ALA A 338 -11.98 -5.37 -9.31
C ALA A 338 -12.71 -5.16 -7.97
N ARG A 339 -12.35 -5.93 -6.94
CA ARG A 339 -12.82 -5.72 -5.57
C ARG A 339 -12.50 -4.32 -5.05
N SER A 340 -11.24 -3.88 -5.17
CA SER A 340 -10.84 -2.56 -4.67
C SER A 340 -11.56 -1.43 -5.40
N LEU A 341 -11.82 -1.55 -6.69
CA LEU A 341 -12.62 -0.59 -7.45
C LEU A 341 -14.03 -0.46 -6.87
N VAL A 342 -14.72 -1.58 -6.60
CA VAL A 342 -16.04 -1.58 -5.95
C VAL A 342 -15.99 -0.93 -4.56
N GLN A 343 -14.95 -1.22 -3.77
CA GLN A 343 -14.75 -0.61 -2.45
C GLN A 343 -14.56 0.92 -2.53
N LEU A 344 -13.78 1.41 -3.49
CA LEU A 344 -13.56 2.83 -3.71
C LEU A 344 -14.85 3.55 -4.11
N ARG A 345 -15.65 2.95 -5.02
CA ARG A 345 -16.97 3.50 -5.41
C ARG A 345 -17.93 3.55 -4.22
N LEU A 346 -17.98 2.48 -3.42
CA LEU A 346 -18.82 2.43 -2.23
C LEU A 346 -18.40 3.49 -1.21
N HIS A 347 -17.10 3.61 -0.93
CA HIS A 347 -16.57 4.58 0.02
C HIS A 347 -16.87 6.01 -0.43
N LEU A 348 -16.68 6.34 -1.72
CA LEU A 348 -17.10 7.64 -2.23
C LEU A 348 -18.61 7.87 -2.13
N GLY A 349 -19.45 6.90 -2.51
CA GLY A 349 -20.92 7.04 -2.43
C GLY A 349 -21.44 7.23 -1.00
N LEU A 350 -20.74 6.69 0.00
CA LEU A 350 -21.05 6.91 1.41
C LEU A 350 -20.69 8.34 1.86
N LEU A 351 -19.61 8.93 1.32
CA LEU A 351 -19.13 10.28 1.66
C LEU A 351 -19.77 11.40 0.86
N VAL A 352 -20.02 11.18 -0.43
CA VAL A 352 -20.43 12.18 -1.43
C VAL A 352 -21.65 11.63 -2.20
N PRO A 353 -22.84 11.64 -1.59
CA PRO A 353 -23.99 10.90 -2.12
C PRO A 353 -24.49 11.52 -3.42
N GLY A 354 -24.84 10.68 -4.39
CA GLY A 354 -25.29 11.13 -5.71
C GLY A 354 -24.18 11.66 -6.61
N HIS A 355 -22.91 11.56 -6.19
CA HIS A 355 -21.78 11.90 -7.04
C HIS A 355 -21.78 11.07 -8.33
N VAL A 356 -21.44 11.69 -9.46
CA VAL A 356 -21.40 11.05 -10.77
C VAL A 356 -19.97 10.59 -11.05
N LEU A 357 -19.75 9.28 -11.03
CA LEU A 357 -18.47 8.63 -11.29
C LEU A 357 -18.64 7.58 -12.40
N PRO A 358 -18.46 7.95 -13.68
CA PRO A 358 -18.54 6.99 -14.78
C PRO A 358 -17.51 5.85 -14.62
N SER A 359 -17.82 4.67 -15.17
CA SER A 359 -16.90 3.52 -15.20
C SER A 359 -16.80 2.97 -16.62
N ASN A 360 -15.58 2.60 -17.03
CA ASN A 360 -15.34 1.87 -18.26
C ASN A 360 -15.33 0.35 -18.01
N GLN A 361 -15.51 -0.10 -16.77
CA GLN A 361 -15.58 -1.51 -16.42
C GLN A 361 -17.01 -2.04 -16.48
N SER A 362 -17.14 -3.29 -16.93
CA SER A 362 -18.43 -3.98 -17.06
C SER A 362 -18.47 -5.33 -16.33
N PHE A 363 -17.49 -5.62 -15.46
CA PHE A 363 -17.40 -6.91 -14.75
C PHE A 363 -18.53 -7.13 -13.72
N ALA A 364 -19.27 -6.09 -13.33
CA ALA A 364 -20.42 -6.17 -12.44
C ALA A 364 -21.46 -5.08 -12.77
N PRO A 365 -22.78 -5.38 -12.75
CA PRO A 365 -23.82 -4.39 -13.06
C PRO A 365 -23.77 -3.13 -12.18
N CYS A 366 -23.47 -3.28 -10.89
CA CYS A 366 -23.39 -2.16 -9.93
C CYS A 366 -22.24 -1.20 -10.22
N VAL A 367 -21.22 -1.64 -10.97
CA VAL A 367 -20.08 -0.79 -11.36
C VAL A 367 -20.45 0.12 -12.55
N ALA A 368 -21.34 -0.35 -13.43
CA ALA A 368 -21.79 0.42 -14.59
C ALA A 368 -22.72 1.59 -14.22
N ARG A 369 -23.27 1.63 -13.00
CA ARG A 369 -24.08 2.75 -12.53
C ARG A 369 -23.19 3.98 -12.28
N GLU A 370 -23.36 5.02 -13.08
CA GLU A 370 -22.56 6.24 -12.99
C GLU A 370 -22.82 7.03 -11.71
N ARG A 371 -24.10 7.13 -11.29
CA ARG A 371 -24.49 7.89 -10.09
C ARG A 371 -24.38 7.03 -8.85
N LEU A 372 -23.62 7.51 -7.86
CA LEU A 372 -23.42 6.86 -6.56
C LEU A 372 -24.50 7.27 -5.55
N ASP A 373 -25.76 7.01 -5.88
CA ASP A 373 -26.91 7.21 -4.97
C ASP A 373 -27.11 6.02 -4.02
N ASP A 374 -28.14 6.08 -3.16
CA ASP A 374 -28.41 5.05 -2.16
C ASP A 374 -28.72 3.68 -2.78
N GLU A 375 -29.30 3.62 -3.98
CA GLU A 375 -29.56 2.37 -4.70
C GLU A 375 -28.23 1.75 -5.15
N THR A 376 -27.35 2.56 -5.77
CA THR A 376 -26.01 2.11 -6.15
C THR A 376 -25.19 1.68 -4.94
N VAL A 377 -25.23 2.42 -3.83
CA VAL A 377 -24.55 2.05 -2.56
C VAL A 377 -25.04 0.69 -2.05
N GLU A 378 -26.34 0.44 -2.08
CA GLU A 378 -26.94 -0.84 -1.67
C GLU A 378 -26.48 -2.00 -2.58
N GLU A 379 -26.41 -1.80 -3.90
CA GLU A 379 -25.92 -2.82 -4.83
C GLU A 379 -24.41 -3.11 -4.69
N LEU A 380 -23.59 -2.07 -4.55
CA LEU A 380 -22.14 -2.20 -4.30
C LEU A 380 -21.91 -2.98 -2.99
N SER A 381 -22.70 -2.66 -1.95
CA SER A 381 -22.63 -3.34 -0.66
C SER A 381 -23.00 -4.82 -0.78
N ARG A 382 -24.07 -5.14 -1.51
CA ARG A 382 -24.50 -6.52 -1.77
C ARG A 382 -23.43 -7.32 -2.51
N TRP A 383 -22.85 -6.74 -3.56
CA TRP A 383 -21.78 -7.38 -4.33
C TRP A 383 -20.56 -7.71 -3.47
N LEU A 384 -20.20 -6.81 -2.54
CA LEU A 384 -19.10 -7.02 -1.60
C LEU A 384 -19.43 -8.04 -0.50
N ALA A 385 -20.70 -8.16 -0.11
CA ALA A 385 -21.13 -9.10 0.94
C ALA A 385 -21.19 -10.56 0.45
N GLU A 386 -21.21 -10.79 -0.86
CA GLU A 386 -21.23 -12.12 -1.46
C GLU A 386 -20.01 -12.98 -1.04
N GLN A 387 -20.29 -14.25 -0.76
CA GLN A 387 -19.28 -15.28 -0.49
C GLN A 387 -18.85 -15.92 -1.81
N VAL A 388 -17.56 -15.91 -2.09
CA VAL A 388 -16.95 -16.52 -3.27
C VAL A 388 -15.78 -17.39 -2.81
N HIS A 389 -15.84 -18.68 -3.13
CA HIS A 389 -14.83 -19.67 -2.71
C HIS A 389 -14.56 -19.69 -1.18
N GLY A 390 -15.61 -19.52 -0.38
CA GLY A 390 -15.53 -19.56 1.08
C GLY A 390 -14.97 -18.29 1.73
N THR A 391 -14.69 -17.24 0.95
CA THR A 391 -14.31 -15.92 1.46
C THR A 391 -15.28 -14.85 0.98
N ARG A 392 -15.52 -13.86 1.83
CA ARG A 392 -16.35 -12.70 1.46
C ARG A 392 -15.57 -11.82 0.50
N ARG A 393 -16.19 -11.37 -0.60
CA ARG A 393 -15.51 -10.47 -1.55
C ARG A 393 -14.99 -9.22 -0.85
N GLY A 394 -15.76 -8.61 0.05
CA GLY A 394 -15.46 -7.34 0.70
C GLY A 394 -14.60 -7.38 1.95
N ASP A 395 -13.84 -8.46 2.20
CA ASP A 395 -13.01 -8.70 3.39
C ASP A 395 -12.00 -7.59 3.77
N ALA A 396 -11.75 -6.61 2.91
CA ALA A 396 -10.83 -5.49 3.13
C ALA A 396 -11.50 -4.11 3.28
N ASN A 397 -12.84 -4.04 3.46
CA ASN A 397 -13.56 -2.77 3.50
C ASN A 397 -13.34 -1.99 4.81
N VAL A 398 -12.73 -0.82 4.72
CA VAL A 398 -12.30 0.00 5.87
C VAL A 398 -13.44 0.83 6.42
N ILE A 399 -14.17 1.54 5.56
CA ILE A 399 -15.33 2.34 5.96
C ILE A 399 -16.39 1.44 6.59
N GLY A 400 -16.48 0.18 6.15
CA GLY A 400 -17.28 -0.87 6.76
C GLY A 400 -16.73 -1.47 8.06
N SER A 401 -15.59 -1.01 8.59
CA SER A 401 -14.96 -1.55 9.80
C SER A 401 -14.76 -0.53 10.92
N ALA A 402 -15.13 0.74 10.72
CA ALA A 402 -14.80 1.79 11.67
C ALA A 402 -15.40 1.58 13.07
N THR A 403 -14.56 1.72 14.10
CA THR A 403 -14.95 1.80 15.52
C THR A 403 -14.42 3.04 16.22
N LYS A 404 -13.64 3.89 15.53
CA LYS A 404 -13.16 5.17 16.06
C LYS A 404 -14.28 6.23 16.03
N PRO A 405 -14.74 6.77 17.18
CA PRO A 405 -15.89 7.68 17.24
C PRO A 405 -15.76 8.93 16.37
N SER A 406 -14.62 9.63 16.43
CA SER A 406 -14.39 10.84 15.63
C SER A 406 -14.28 10.58 14.12
N PHE A 407 -13.86 9.38 13.71
CA PHE A 407 -13.90 9.00 12.30
C PHE A 407 -15.35 8.85 11.85
N ILE A 408 -16.19 8.17 12.63
CA ILE A 408 -17.63 8.02 12.35
C ILE A 408 -18.31 9.39 12.24
N GLN A 409 -18.06 10.27 13.21
CA GLN A 409 -18.58 11.64 13.20
C GLN A 409 -18.11 12.43 11.98
N SER A 410 -16.83 12.31 11.62
CA SER A 410 -16.26 13.03 10.47
C SER A 410 -16.84 12.54 9.15
N VAL A 411 -17.11 11.24 9.00
CA VAL A 411 -17.82 10.69 7.83
C VAL A 411 -19.23 11.27 7.73
N GLU A 412 -19.96 11.34 8.84
CA GLU A 412 -21.32 11.91 8.87
C GLU A 412 -21.33 13.40 8.57
N ALA A 413 -20.42 14.18 9.15
CA ALA A 413 -20.28 15.60 8.89
C ALA A 413 -19.90 15.87 7.41
N CYS A 414 -18.97 15.09 6.86
CA CYS A 414 -18.61 15.14 5.46
C CYS A 414 -19.83 14.87 4.57
N ARG A 415 -20.58 13.80 4.83
CA ARG A 415 -21.79 13.44 4.09
C ARG A 415 -22.87 14.53 4.16
N ALA A 416 -23.05 15.15 5.32
CA ALA A 416 -23.98 16.26 5.52
C ALA A 416 -23.65 17.47 4.64
N GLU A 417 -22.37 17.80 4.50
CA GLU A 417 -21.91 18.90 3.64
C GLU A 417 -22.16 18.66 2.16
N PHE A 418 -22.11 17.40 1.72
CA PHE A 418 -22.50 16.99 0.37
C PHE A 418 -24.02 16.78 0.21
N GLY A 419 -24.83 17.22 1.18
CA GLY A 419 -26.28 17.31 1.06
C GLY A 419 -27.09 16.14 1.63
N ALA A 420 -26.45 15.22 2.38
CA ALA A 420 -27.17 14.13 3.04
C ALA A 420 -26.75 13.96 4.52
N PRO A 421 -27.51 14.48 5.49
CA PRO A 421 -27.10 14.54 6.90
C PRO A 421 -27.14 13.19 7.65
N GLY A 422 -27.55 12.10 7.00
CA GLY A 422 -27.68 10.78 7.63
C GLY A 422 -27.43 9.64 6.66
N GLY A 423 -27.57 8.39 7.15
CA GLY A 423 -27.50 7.17 6.34
C GLY A 423 -26.25 6.32 6.56
N TYR A 424 -25.12 6.90 6.98
CA TYR A 424 -23.89 6.11 7.23
C TYR A 424 -24.05 5.09 8.36
N ARG A 425 -24.60 5.49 9.51
CA ARG A 425 -24.87 4.57 10.64
C ARG A 425 -25.85 3.47 10.28
N GLU A 426 -26.95 3.83 9.62
CA GLU A 426 -27.96 2.87 9.19
C GLU A 426 -27.38 1.86 8.21
N TRP A 427 -26.59 2.34 7.24
CA TRP A 427 -25.82 1.49 6.33
C TRP A 427 -24.88 0.57 7.12
N ARG A 428 -24.12 1.10 8.08
CA ARG A 428 -23.15 0.33 8.88
C ARG A 428 -23.81 -0.76 9.72
N LEU A 429 -24.99 -0.49 10.28
CA LEU A 429 -25.79 -1.46 11.05
C LEU A 429 -26.41 -2.54 10.15
N ARG A 430 -26.80 -2.19 8.92
CA ARG A 430 -27.32 -3.15 7.93
C ARG A 430 -26.24 -4.06 7.39
N TRP A 431 -25.05 -3.50 7.15
CA TRP A 431 -23.93 -4.18 6.49
C TRP A 431 -22.81 -4.51 7.47
N LEU A 432 -23.14 -5.08 8.64
CA LEU A 432 -22.14 -5.53 9.63
C LEU A 432 -21.16 -6.55 9.04
N ASP A 433 -21.63 -7.35 8.09
CA ASP A 433 -20.83 -8.31 7.33
C ASP A 433 -19.75 -7.66 6.44
N LEU A 434 -19.86 -6.37 6.11
CA LEU A 434 -18.77 -5.68 5.39
C LEU A 434 -17.63 -5.26 6.31
N ASP A 435 -17.70 -5.59 7.61
CA ASP A 435 -16.57 -5.41 8.52
C ASP A 435 -15.47 -6.43 8.22
N ARG A 436 -14.26 -5.92 7.97
CA ARG A 436 -13.04 -6.72 7.85
C ARG A 436 -12.82 -7.67 9.03
N TYR A 437 -13.31 -7.30 10.21
CA TYR A 437 -13.17 -8.06 11.44
C TYR A 437 -14.48 -8.81 11.83
N ALA A 438 -15.47 -8.90 10.93
CA ALA A 438 -16.80 -9.46 11.23
C ALA A 438 -16.77 -10.87 11.85
N GLY A 439 -15.76 -11.69 11.52
CA GLY A 439 -15.60 -13.03 12.07
C GLY A 439 -15.03 -13.09 13.49
N GLU A 440 -14.58 -11.96 14.06
CA GLU A 440 -13.99 -11.92 15.40
C GLU A 440 -15.07 -11.97 16.50
N PRO A 441 -14.88 -12.77 17.56
CA PRO A 441 -15.84 -12.85 18.66
C PRO A 441 -16.17 -11.49 19.29
N GLY A 442 -17.46 -11.20 19.44
CA GLY A 442 -17.98 -9.97 20.05
C GLY A 442 -17.85 -8.71 19.17
N ARG A 443 -17.38 -8.84 17.93
CA ARG A 443 -17.14 -7.69 17.04
C ARG A 443 -18.43 -6.93 16.72
N ALA A 444 -19.49 -7.64 16.36
CA ALA A 444 -20.75 -7.01 15.98
C ALA A 444 -21.37 -6.23 17.15
N GLU A 445 -21.28 -6.76 18.36
CA GLU A 445 -21.77 -6.12 19.60
C GLU A 445 -20.97 -4.84 19.90
N ARG A 446 -19.63 -4.90 19.79
CA ARG A 446 -18.77 -3.72 19.95
C ARG A 446 -19.13 -2.62 18.94
N VAL A 447 -19.31 -2.98 17.67
CA VAL A 447 -19.69 -2.02 16.61
C VAL A 447 -21.05 -1.38 16.93
N ARG A 448 -22.07 -2.17 17.27
CA ARG A 448 -23.40 -1.64 17.62
C ARG A 448 -23.34 -0.70 18.83
N ARG A 449 -22.56 -1.05 19.86
CA ARG A 449 -22.35 -0.21 21.04
C ARG A 449 -21.73 1.14 20.66
N ILE A 450 -20.62 1.14 19.93
CA ILE A 450 -19.94 2.37 19.48
C ILE A 450 -20.87 3.25 18.63
N LEU A 451 -21.64 2.66 17.72
CA LEU A 451 -22.61 3.41 16.90
C LEU A 451 -23.80 3.94 17.70
N ALA A 452 -24.11 3.38 18.86
CA ALA A 452 -25.14 3.91 19.76
C ALA A 452 -24.60 5.03 20.66
N GLU A 453 -23.35 4.91 21.12
CA GLU A 453 -22.71 5.83 22.07
C GLU A 453 -22.07 7.06 21.40
N THR A 454 -21.61 6.93 20.16
CA THR A 454 -21.01 8.05 19.42
C THR A 454 -22.11 9.07 19.09
N PRO A 455 -22.02 10.36 19.45
CA PRO A 455 -23.04 11.33 19.02
C PRO A 455 -22.98 11.55 17.49
N PRO A 456 -24.09 11.92 16.82
CA PRO A 456 -24.08 12.20 15.38
C PRO A 456 -23.06 13.27 15.01
N GLY A 457 -22.38 13.10 13.87
CA GLY A 457 -21.59 14.18 13.28
C GLY A 457 -22.48 15.37 12.91
N LEU A 458 -22.23 16.54 13.51
CA LEU A 458 -22.91 17.77 13.13
C LEU A 458 -22.16 18.45 11.97
N PRO A 459 -22.86 19.17 11.07
CA PRO A 459 -22.20 20.02 10.08
C PRO A 459 -21.23 20.99 10.77
N THR A 460 -20.06 21.20 10.20
CA THR A 460 -19.16 22.25 10.68
C THR A 460 -19.82 23.60 10.40
N GLU A 461 -20.17 24.34 11.46
CA GLU A 461 -20.73 25.68 11.33
C GLU A 461 -19.72 26.55 10.59
N GLY A 462 -20.15 27.15 9.47
CA GLY A 462 -19.30 28.04 8.68
C GLY A 462 -18.89 29.26 9.50
N VAL A 463 -17.64 29.28 9.95
CA VAL A 463 -16.96 30.46 10.52
C VAL A 463 -16.00 31.03 9.49
#